data_AF-A0A7R9AJN9-F1
#
_entry.id   AF-A0A7R9AJN9-F1
#
_cell.length_a   1.000
_cell.length_b   1.000
_cell.length_c   1.000
_cell.angle_alpha   90.00
_cell.angle_beta   90.00
_cell.angle_gamma   90.00
#
_symmetry.space_group_name_H-M   'P 1'
#
loop_
_entity.id
_entity.type
_entity.pdbx_description
1 polymer ?
#
loop_
_entity_poly.entity_id
_entity_poly.type
_entity_poly.pdbx_seq_one_letter_code
_entity_poly.pdbx_strand_id
1 'polypeptide(L)'
;MEGGAMDYIYTHLPQSATTSATLFPDDITNSSYKRLFNRSLCRVILGCSILLVIAAVLGIVAVAIYLGMITKDPEGEKYSAEFAGRFLVRSGDSFHESLLDEKSSHFKKMAERYRIMLSDAFEASQLSPGFHHATVDAFRNGSLQVFFRIHLDRRKLSQ
;
A
#
# COMPACT_ATOMS: atom_id res chain seq x y z
N MET A 1 -48.16 -39.74 96.49
CA MET A 1 -47.82 -38.53 95.72
C MET A 1 -46.88 -39.02 94.63
N GLU A 2 -47.44 -39.55 93.54
CA GLU A 2 -47.75 -38.77 92.32
C GLU A 2 -46.47 -38.14 91.81
N GLY A 3 -45.83 -38.69 90.78
CA GLY A 3 -46.18 -38.45 89.38
C GLY A 3 -45.04 -37.61 88.79
N GLY A 4 -44.50 -37.83 87.59
CA GLY A 4 -44.97 -38.66 86.50
C GLY A 4 -43.81 -39.09 85.58
N ALA A 5 -44.23 -39.90 84.62
CA ALA A 5 -43.45 -40.55 83.59
C ALA A 5 -43.22 -39.63 82.38
N MET A 6 -42.16 -39.96 81.61
CA MET A 6 -42.01 -39.87 80.15
C MET A 6 -42.35 -38.57 79.40
N ASP A 7 -41.39 -38.05 78.62
CA ASP A 7 -41.38 -38.34 77.18
C ASP A 7 -40.07 -37.93 76.48
N TYR A 8 -39.72 -38.71 75.46
CA TYR A 8 -38.48 -38.72 74.69
C TYR A 8 -38.70 -38.00 73.37
N ILE A 9 -37.73 -37.21 72.87
CA ILE A 9 -37.53 -37.04 71.42
C ILE A 9 -36.03 -36.90 71.11
N TYR A 10 -35.58 -37.79 70.22
CA TYR A 10 -34.30 -37.85 69.51
C TYR A 10 -33.92 -36.54 68.82
N THR A 11 -32.61 -36.25 68.71
CA THR A 11 -32.03 -35.79 67.44
C THR A 11 -30.49 -35.88 67.42
N HIS A 12 -30.03 -36.84 66.62
CA HIS A 12 -28.80 -36.96 65.84
C HIS A 12 -27.39 -36.83 66.47
N LEU A 13 -26.66 -37.96 66.33
CA LEU A 13 -25.21 -38.05 66.18
C LEU A 13 -24.66 -37.08 65.10
N PRO A 14 -23.36 -36.76 65.15
CA PRO A 14 -22.47 -37.56 64.31
C PRO A 14 -21.34 -38.23 65.10
N GLN A 15 -21.15 -39.51 64.77
CA GLN A 15 -19.95 -40.31 64.96
C GLN A 15 -18.69 -39.50 64.63
N SER A 16 -17.86 -39.24 65.65
CA SER A 16 -16.44 -39.02 65.42
C SER A 16 -15.74 -40.36 65.56
N ALA A 17 -15.83 -41.16 64.49
CA ALA A 17 -15.05 -42.37 64.35
C ALA A 17 -13.58 -42.01 64.13
N THR A 18 -12.76 -42.80 64.79
CA THR A 18 -11.32 -42.94 64.81
C THR A 18 -10.63 -42.82 63.43
N THR A 19 -9.30 -42.71 63.50
CA THR A 19 -8.29 -43.09 62.48
C THR A 19 -7.88 -42.01 61.47
N SER A 20 -6.71 -41.42 61.70
CA SER A 20 -5.46 -41.66 60.92
C SER A 20 -4.65 -40.38 60.77
N ALA A 21 -3.53 -40.30 61.49
CA ALA A 21 -2.49 -39.33 61.19
C ALA A 21 -1.84 -39.72 59.85
N THR A 22 -2.12 -38.96 58.80
CA THR A 22 -1.32 -38.94 57.57
C THR A 22 -1.08 -37.49 57.16
N LEU A 23 0.11 -37.01 57.55
CA LEU A 23 1.04 -36.23 56.74
C LEU A 23 0.44 -35.54 55.50
N PHE A 24 0.19 -34.23 55.57
CA PHE A 24 0.47 -33.26 54.50
C PHE A 24 0.42 -31.84 55.09
N PRO A 25 1.57 -31.19 55.34
CA PRO A 25 1.64 -29.73 55.34
C PRO A 25 1.82 -29.24 53.88
N ASP A 26 1.47 -27.97 53.67
CA ASP A 26 1.85 -27.11 52.54
C ASP A 26 1.03 -27.18 51.25
N ASP A 27 -0.03 -26.36 51.18
CA ASP A 27 -0.34 -25.69 49.90
C ASP A 27 -1.03 -24.32 50.08
N ILE A 28 -0.42 -23.43 50.87
CA ILE A 28 -0.81 -22.00 50.91
C ILE A 28 0.40 -21.12 50.61
N THR A 29 1.16 -21.44 49.57
CA THR A 29 2.19 -20.52 49.04
C THR A 29 2.33 -20.68 47.53
N ASN A 30 1.28 -20.50 46.72
CA ASN A 30 1.48 -20.44 45.26
C ASN A 30 0.63 -19.38 44.52
N SER A 31 -0.13 -18.57 45.24
CA SER A 31 -0.94 -17.47 44.66
C SER A 31 -0.29 -16.09 44.81
N SER A 32 0.75 -15.94 45.63
CA SER A 32 1.39 -14.65 45.93
C SER A 32 2.53 -14.28 44.97
N TYR A 33 3.19 -15.25 44.33
CA TYR A 33 4.28 -14.97 43.36
C TYR A 33 3.76 -14.54 41.98
N LYS A 34 2.52 -14.92 41.64
CA LYS A 34 1.89 -14.59 40.34
C LYS A 34 1.52 -13.10 40.20
N ARG A 35 1.36 -12.35 41.30
CA ARG A 35 0.87 -10.95 41.25
C ARG A 35 1.97 -9.91 41.05
N LEU A 36 3.20 -10.19 41.49
CA LEU A 36 4.34 -9.27 41.33
C LEU A 36 5.06 -9.49 39.99
N PHE A 37 5.18 -10.75 39.55
CA PHE A 37 5.76 -11.08 38.24
C PHE A 37 4.91 -10.58 37.07
N ASN A 38 3.58 -10.58 37.22
CA ASN A 38 2.65 -10.02 36.24
C ASN A 38 2.76 -8.50 36.05
N ARG A 39 3.25 -7.72 37.03
CA ARG A 39 3.42 -6.27 36.84
C ARG A 39 4.57 -5.94 35.89
N SER A 40 5.66 -6.70 35.96
CA SER A 40 6.80 -6.55 35.04
C SER A 40 6.43 -7.07 33.65
N LEU A 41 5.80 -8.25 33.56
CA LEU A 41 5.33 -8.81 32.30
C LEU A 41 4.23 -7.97 31.64
N CYS A 42 3.32 -7.37 32.42
CA CYS A 42 2.29 -6.48 31.89
C CYS A 42 2.91 -5.25 31.21
N ARG A 43 3.98 -4.67 31.79
CA ARG A 43 4.70 -3.56 31.15
C ARG A 43 5.41 -3.99 29.87
N VAL A 44 6.04 -5.16 29.86
CA VAL A 44 6.71 -5.72 28.68
C VAL A 44 5.69 -6.03 27.58
N ILE A 45 4.59 -6.70 27.90
CA ILE A 45 3.50 -7.05 26.97
C ILE A 45 2.84 -5.78 26.41
N LEU A 46 2.58 -4.78 27.26
CA LEU A 46 2.02 -3.50 26.82
C LEU A 46 2.99 -2.75 25.90
N GLY A 47 4.29 -2.74 26.23
CA GLY A 47 5.33 -2.18 25.36
C GLY A 47 5.42 -2.89 24.00
N CYS A 48 5.47 -4.21 23.99
CA CYS A 48 5.44 -5.01 22.76
C CYS A 48 4.16 -4.77 21.95
N SER A 49 3.00 -4.69 22.61
CA SER A 49 1.72 -4.41 21.94
C SER A 49 1.74 -3.06 21.24
N ILE A 50 2.26 -2.01 21.88
CA ILE A 50 2.37 -0.68 21.27
C ILE A 50 3.34 -0.71 20.08
N LEU A 51 4.49 -1.35 20.22
CA LEU A 51 5.47 -1.48 19.14
C LEU A 51 4.89 -2.24 17.95
N LEU A 52 4.14 -3.32 18.18
CA LEU A 52 3.48 -4.08 17.13
C LEU A 52 2.42 -3.25 16.40
N VAL A 53 1.62 -2.45 17.12
CA VAL A 53 0.64 -1.56 16.50
C VAL A 53 1.34 -0.51 15.63
N ILE A 54 2.41 0.12 16.13
CA ILE A 54 3.18 1.10 15.37
C ILE A 54 3.78 0.44 14.11
N ALA A 55 4.38 -0.75 14.25
CA ALA A 55 4.95 -1.48 13.11
C ALA A 55 3.88 -1.87 12.08
N ALA A 56 2.69 -2.28 12.53
CA ALA A 56 1.57 -2.60 11.65
C ALA A 56 1.09 -1.38 10.87
N VAL A 57 0.91 -0.23 11.53
CA VAL A 57 0.50 1.01 10.87
C VAL A 57 1.55 1.47 9.86
N LEU A 58 2.83 1.47 10.23
CA LEU A 58 3.93 1.80 9.31
C LEU A 58 3.97 0.83 8.12
N GLY A 59 3.72 -0.45 8.35
CA GLY A 59 3.61 -1.45 7.29
C GLY A 59 2.47 -1.15 6.31
N ILE A 60 1.28 -0.83 6.81
CA ILE A 60 0.14 -0.46 5.96
C ILE A 60 0.45 0.80 5.15
N VAL A 61 1.05 1.82 5.77
CA VAL A 61 1.45 3.06 5.08
C VAL A 61 2.50 2.78 4.00
N ALA A 62 3.52 1.97 4.30
CA ALA A 62 4.55 1.60 3.33
C ALA A 62 3.96 0.83 2.15
N VAL A 63 3.06 -0.14 2.41
CA VAL A 63 2.36 -0.88 1.35
C VAL A 63 1.46 0.04 0.53
N ALA A 64 0.75 0.97 1.15
CA ALA A 64 -0.09 1.94 0.45
C ALA A 64 0.73 2.85 -0.48
N ILE A 65 1.88 3.35 -0.01
CA ILE A 65 2.80 4.16 -0.83
C ILE A 65 3.40 3.30 -1.95
N TYR A 66 3.86 2.10 -1.63
CA TYR A 66 4.46 1.16 -2.59
C TYR A 66 3.48 0.80 -3.71
N LEU A 67 2.23 0.47 -3.34
CA LEU A 67 1.16 0.25 -4.31
C LEU A 67 0.86 1.54 -5.08
N GLY A 68 0.76 2.70 -4.43
CA GLY A 68 0.57 3.98 -5.13
C GLY A 68 1.67 4.32 -6.15
N MET A 69 2.90 3.84 -5.94
CA MET A 69 4.02 4.00 -6.88
C MET A 69 4.02 2.96 -8.00
N ILE A 70 3.58 1.72 -7.75
CA ILE A 70 3.53 0.64 -8.75
C ILE A 70 2.27 0.68 -9.60
N THR A 71 1.13 1.09 -9.04
CA THR A 71 -0.13 1.26 -9.78
C THR A 71 -0.07 2.45 -10.73
N LYS A 72 1.03 3.22 -10.73
CA LYS A 72 1.21 4.36 -11.62
C LYS A 72 1.35 4.04 -13.10
N ASP A 73 1.47 2.78 -13.54
CA ASP A 73 1.09 2.33 -14.89
C ASP A 73 1.50 0.87 -15.15
N PRO A 74 0.59 -0.11 -14.96
CA PRO A 74 0.66 -1.32 -15.77
C PRO A 74 -0.60 -1.58 -16.60
N GLU A 75 -1.75 -1.00 -16.22
CA GLU A 75 -2.99 -1.10 -17.02
C GLU A 75 -3.06 -0.05 -18.12
N GLY A 76 -2.50 1.15 -17.90
CA GLY A 76 -2.36 2.19 -18.92
C GLY A 76 -1.47 1.71 -20.08
N GLU A 77 -0.34 1.08 -19.79
CA GLU A 77 0.59 0.54 -20.81
C GLU A 77 -0.01 -0.58 -21.65
N LYS A 78 -0.85 -1.46 -21.07
CA LYS A 78 -1.45 -2.57 -21.83
C LYS A 78 -2.33 -2.08 -22.99
N TYR A 79 -2.93 -0.90 -22.85
CA TYR A 79 -3.81 -0.32 -23.85
C TYR A 79 -3.21 0.91 -24.55
N SER A 80 -2.05 1.40 -24.09
CA SER A 80 -1.32 2.49 -24.75
C SER A 80 -0.41 1.94 -25.85
N ALA A 81 -0.69 2.32 -27.10
CA ALA A 81 0.22 2.11 -28.20
C ALA A 81 1.11 3.35 -28.37
N GLU A 82 2.42 3.12 -28.48
CA GLU A 82 3.38 4.15 -28.81
C GLU A 82 3.87 3.92 -30.25
N PHE A 83 3.83 4.97 -31.07
CA PHE A 83 4.36 4.94 -32.42
C PHE A 83 5.43 6.00 -32.59
N ALA A 84 6.64 5.56 -32.91
CA ALA A 84 7.75 6.45 -33.25
C ALA A 84 7.71 6.78 -34.75
N GLY A 85 7.89 8.06 -35.06
CA GLY A 85 7.94 8.56 -36.42
C GLY A 85 9.02 9.61 -36.58
N ARG A 86 9.30 9.93 -37.84
CA ARG A 86 10.18 11.05 -38.19
C ARG A 86 9.71 11.72 -39.47
N PHE A 87 9.87 13.03 -39.54
CA PHE A 87 9.66 13.78 -40.78
C PHE A 87 10.76 14.82 -40.98
N LEU A 88 10.89 15.24 -42.24
CA LEU A 88 11.86 16.24 -42.68
C LEU A 88 11.13 17.54 -42.94
N VAL A 89 11.59 18.63 -42.32
CA VAL A 89 11.08 19.97 -42.59
C VAL A 89 11.75 20.48 -43.86
N ARG A 90 10.95 20.69 -44.90
CA ARG A 90 11.43 21.14 -46.23
C ARG A 90 11.55 22.66 -46.33
N SER A 91 10.71 23.39 -45.60
CA SER A 91 10.60 24.85 -45.68
C SER A 91 10.19 25.44 -44.33
N GLY A 92 10.58 26.69 -44.07
CA GLY A 92 10.18 27.45 -42.88
C GLY A 92 11.25 27.44 -41.78
N ASP A 93 11.53 26.27 -41.21
CA ASP A 93 12.49 26.13 -40.11
C ASP A 93 13.81 25.50 -40.56
N SER A 94 14.91 25.94 -39.96
CA SER A 94 16.26 25.44 -40.23
C SER A 94 16.90 24.84 -38.98
N PHE A 95 17.79 23.87 -39.20
CA PHE A 95 18.51 23.22 -38.11
C PHE A 95 19.53 24.18 -37.49
N HIS A 96 19.55 24.22 -36.15
CA HIS A 96 20.51 24.98 -35.35
C HIS A 96 21.13 24.04 -34.31
N GLU A 97 22.40 24.24 -33.98
CA GLU A 97 23.10 23.39 -33.00
C GLU A 97 22.45 23.41 -31.61
N SER A 98 21.77 24.50 -31.25
CA SER A 98 20.99 24.60 -30.01
C SER A 98 19.85 23.59 -29.92
N LEU A 99 19.42 23.00 -31.04
CA LEU A 99 18.40 21.94 -31.08
C LEU A 99 18.98 20.55 -30.79
N LEU A 100 20.31 20.40 -30.68
CA LEU A 100 20.94 19.14 -30.23
C LEU A 100 20.85 19.00 -28.71
N ASP A 101 20.79 20.11 -27.98
CA ASP A 101 20.66 20.11 -26.52
C ASP A 101 19.19 20.19 -26.12
N GLU A 102 18.65 19.06 -25.65
CA GLU A 102 17.28 18.91 -25.16
C GLU A 102 16.95 19.85 -23.98
N LYS A 103 17.97 20.28 -23.23
CA LYS A 103 17.79 21.17 -22.08
C LYS A 103 17.70 22.64 -22.50
N SER A 104 18.11 22.96 -23.73
CA SER A 104 18.12 24.33 -24.22
C SER A 104 16.70 24.91 -24.31
N SER A 105 16.59 26.22 -24.08
CA SER A 105 15.30 26.91 -24.23
C SER A 105 14.82 26.90 -25.68
N HIS A 106 15.75 26.84 -26.64
CA HIS A 106 15.44 26.78 -28.06
C HIS A 106 14.83 25.44 -28.45
N PHE A 107 15.39 24.33 -27.95
CA PHE A 107 14.82 22.99 -28.10
C PHE A 107 13.40 22.93 -27.56
N LYS A 108 13.18 23.36 -26.31
CA LYS A 108 11.87 23.28 -25.66
C LYS A 108 10.79 24.07 -26.41
N LYS A 109 11.11 25.28 -26.86
CA LYS A 109 10.19 26.11 -27.67
C LYS A 109 9.84 25.42 -28.99
N MET A 110 10.85 24.86 -29.67
CA MET A 110 10.65 24.22 -30.96
C MET A 110 9.89 22.89 -30.83
N ALA A 111 10.25 22.08 -29.84
CA ALA A 111 9.56 20.85 -29.47
C ALA A 111 8.09 21.13 -29.16
N GLU A 112 7.78 22.17 -28.38
CA GLU A 112 6.40 22.53 -28.07
C GLU A 112 5.62 22.97 -29.32
N ARG A 113 6.23 23.76 -30.19
CA ARG A 113 5.60 24.17 -31.46
C ARG A 113 5.26 22.96 -32.33
N TYR A 114 6.21 22.04 -32.52
CA TYR A 114 5.97 20.83 -33.31
C TYR A 114 5.01 19.87 -32.62
N ARG A 115 5.02 19.81 -31.29
CA ARG A 115 4.06 19.03 -30.51
C ARG A 115 2.64 19.50 -30.78
N ILE A 116 2.39 20.81 -30.75
CA ILE A 116 1.08 21.39 -31.06
C ILE A 116 0.66 21.06 -32.49
N MET A 117 1.56 21.26 -33.47
CA MET A 117 1.27 20.91 -34.87
C MET A 117 0.94 19.43 -35.07
N LEU A 118 1.67 18.54 -34.39
CA LEU A 118 1.41 17.10 -34.42
C LEU A 118 0.06 16.79 -33.76
N SER A 119 -0.22 17.38 -32.59
CA SER A 119 -1.51 17.24 -31.92
C SER A 119 -2.67 17.64 -32.83
N ASP A 120 -2.62 18.83 -33.43
CA ASP A 120 -3.66 19.31 -34.34
C ASP A 120 -3.85 18.38 -35.54
N ALA A 121 -2.75 17.88 -36.12
CA ALA A 121 -2.78 16.97 -37.26
C ALA A 121 -3.40 15.60 -36.92
N PHE A 122 -3.07 15.03 -35.75
CA PHE A 122 -3.60 13.73 -35.33
C PHE A 122 -5.03 13.82 -34.81
N GLU A 123 -5.40 14.92 -34.16
CA GLU A 123 -6.79 15.20 -33.77
C GLU A 123 -7.71 15.42 -34.97
N ALA A 124 -7.19 15.94 -36.08
CA ALA A 124 -7.92 16.04 -37.34
C ALA A 124 -7.96 14.74 -38.16
N SER A 125 -7.18 13.72 -37.76
CA SER A 125 -7.05 12.46 -38.49
C SER A 125 -8.06 11.39 -38.03
N GLN A 126 -8.09 10.26 -38.74
CA GLN A 126 -8.89 9.08 -38.34
C GLN A 126 -8.41 8.47 -37.01
N LEU A 127 -7.21 8.83 -36.54
CA LEU A 127 -6.65 8.36 -35.26
C LEU A 127 -7.10 9.21 -34.06
N SER A 128 -7.84 10.29 -34.30
CA SER A 128 -8.35 11.21 -33.28
C SER A 128 -9.04 10.52 -32.09
N PRO A 129 -9.93 9.51 -32.29
CA PRO A 129 -10.60 8.86 -31.16
C PRO A 129 -9.64 8.21 -30.18
N GLY A 130 -8.52 7.68 -30.66
CA GLY A 130 -7.48 7.04 -29.84
C GLY A 130 -6.34 7.97 -29.46
N PHE A 131 -6.23 9.17 -30.03
CA PHE A 131 -5.08 10.04 -29.80
C PHE A 131 -5.07 10.60 -28.38
N HIS A 132 -3.94 10.47 -27.69
CA HIS A 132 -3.80 10.95 -26.31
C HIS A 132 -2.87 12.15 -26.23
N HIS A 133 -1.65 12.02 -26.74
CA HIS A 133 -0.69 13.11 -26.88
C HIS A 133 0.44 12.75 -27.84
N ALA A 134 1.16 13.76 -28.32
CA ALA A 134 2.40 13.62 -29.06
C ALA A 134 3.58 14.17 -28.24
N THR A 135 4.77 13.63 -28.49
CA THR A 135 6.04 14.09 -27.91
C THR A 135 7.07 14.24 -29.02
N VAL A 136 7.99 15.20 -28.86
CA VAL A 136 9.11 15.40 -29.78
C VAL A 136 10.38 15.00 -29.05
N ASP A 137 10.99 13.92 -29.52
CA ASP A 137 12.16 13.31 -28.87
C ASP A 137 13.43 14.08 -29.19
N ALA A 138 13.65 14.40 -30.47
CA ALA A 138 14.93 14.91 -30.92
C ALA A 138 14.83 15.64 -32.25
N PHE A 139 15.80 16.53 -32.47
CA PHE A 139 16.09 17.13 -33.76
C PHE A 139 17.44 16.63 -34.29
N ARG A 140 17.54 16.46 -35.62
CA ARG A 140 18.79 16.09 -36.31
C ARG A 140 19.04 16.96 -37.53
N ASN A 141 20.31 17.02 -37.91
CA ASN A 141 20.81 17.68 -39.12
C ASN A 141 20.45 16.85 -40.37
N GLY A 142 20.09 17.52 -41.47
CA GLY A 142 19.79 16.90 -42.77
C GLY A 142 18.56 17.48 -43.48
N SER A 143 18.36 18.81 -43.43
CA SER A 143 17.04 19.50 -43.44
C SER A 143 16.28 19.13 -42.17
N LEU A 144 16.04 20.10 -41.27
CA LEU A 144 15.59 19.88 -39.88
C LEU A 144 14.70 18.64 -39.74
N GLN A 145 15.27 17.57 -39.19
CA GLN A 145 14.59 16.30 -39.03
C GLN A 145 14.02 16.21 -37.63
N VAL A 146 12.72 15.99 -37.54
CA VAL A 146 11.98 15.93 -36.28
C VAL A 146 11.66 14.47 -35.98
N PHE A 147 12.14 13.97 -34.84
CA PHE A 147 11.77 12.66 -34.31
C PHE A 147 10.68 12.87 -33.27
N PHE A 148 9.59 12.14 -33.42
CA PHE A 148 8.42 12.30 -32.57
C PHE A 148 7.84 10.93 -32.21
N ARG A 149 7.07 10.91 -31.12
CA ARG A 149 6.25 9.77 -30.75
C ARG A 149 4.81 10.20 -30.52
N ILE A 150 3.92 9.26 -30.76
CA ILE A 150 2.49 9.42 -30.58
C ILE A 150 2.05 8.36 -29.59
N HIS A 151 1.30 8.77 -28.57
CA HIS A 151 0.67 7.88 -27.61
C HIS A 151 -0.83 7.79 -27.94
N LEU A 152 -1.29 6.55 -28.18
CA LEU A 152 -2.66 6.24 -28.58
C LEU A 152 -3.28 5.24 -27.61
N ASP A 153 -4.54 5.41 -27.24
CA ASP A 153 -5.33 4.39 -26.54
C ASP A 153 -5.96 3.44 -27.57
N ARG A 154 -5.46 2.20 -27.63
CA ARG A 154 -5.93 1.18 -28.58
C ARG A 154 -7.41 0.84 -28.41
N ARG A 155 -7.98 1.01 -27.21
CA ARG A 155 -9.39 0.66 -26.94
C ARG A 155 -10.36 1.51 -27.76
N LYS A 156 -9.95 2.72 -28.14
CA LYS A 156 -10.78 3.66 -28.90
C LYS A 156 -10.60 3.56 -30.41
N LEU A 157 -9.65 2.75 -30.88
CA LEU A 157 -9.37 2.55 -32.30
C LEU A 157 -10.11 1.34 -32.91
N SER A 158 -10.73 0.50 -32.07
CA SER A 158 -11.45 -0.72 -32.51
C SER A 158 -12.97 -0.58 -32.54
N GLN A 159 -13.50 0.64 -32.42
CA GLN A 159 -14.92 0.97 -32.64
C GLN A 159 -15.12 1.50 -34.06
#